data_AF-A0A4S8NPQ0-F1
#
_entry.id   AF-A0A4S8NPQ0-F1
#
_cell.length_a   1.000
_cell.length_b   1.000
_cell.length_c   1.000
_cell.angle_alpha   90.00
_cell.angle_beta   90.00
_cell.angle_gamma   90.00
#
_symmetry.space_group_name_H-M   'P 1'
#
loop_
_entity.id
_entity.type
_entity.pdbx_description
1 polymer ?
#
loop_
_entity_poly.entity_id
_entity_poly.type
_entity_poly.pdbx_seq_one_letter_code
_entity_poly.pdbx_strand_id
1 'polypeptide(L)'
;MRAIRHHAFGPPDVLQVEELPDPDRAVVDVLGAPIMSRLAEFERAALAAAADGSRTPYVGTTFPLAEAASAHRALEEGRSVGKVVLLVGSVSGLAR
;
A
#
# COMPACT_ATOMS: atom_id res chain seq x y z
N MET A 1 -16.12 21.39 -7.18
CA MET A 1 -14.70 21.02 -7.05
C MET A 1 -14.21 20.16 -8.21
N ARG A 2 -12.96 20.37 -8.64
CA ARG A 2 -12.27 19.50 -9.61
C ARG A 2 -11.75 18.24 -8.91
N ALA A 3 -12.10 17.06 -9.41
CA ALA A 3 -11.63 15.79 -8.89
C ALA A 3 -11.25 14.82 -10.00
N ILE A 4 -10.32 13.89 -9.74
CA ILE A 4 -10.08 12.76 -10.64
C ILE A 4 -11.13 11.69 -10.34
N ARG A 5 -11.88 11.26 -11.35
CA ARG A 5 -12.84 10.16 -11.24
C ARG A 5 -12.32 8.95 -12.00
N HIS A 6 -12.21 7.82 -11.29
CA HIS A 6 -11.83 6.54 -11.89
C HIS A 6 -13.08 5.82 -12.37
N HIS A 7 -13.26 5.73 -13.69
CA HIS A 7 -14.33 4.92 -14.32
C HIS A 7 -13.84 3.58 -14.84
N ALA A 8 -12.53 3.47 -15.07
CA ALA A 8 -11.83 2.27 -15.50
C ALA A 8 -10.46 2.21 -14.81
N PHE A 9 -9.92 1.01 -14.66
CA PHE A 9 -8.53 0.79 -14.25
C PHE A 9 -7.63 0.74 -15.47
N GLY A 10 -6.41 1.26 -15.36
CA GLY A 10 -5.49 1.32 -16.48
C GLY A 10 -4.34 2.30 -16.29
N PRO A 11 -3.57 2.53 -17.36
CA PRO A 11 -2.52 3.54 -17.40
C PRO A 11 -3.11 4.96 -17.22
N PRO A 12 -2.28 5.98 -16.91
CA PRO A 12 -2.76 7.30 -16.45
C PRO A 12 -3.71 8.04 -17.40
N ASP A 13 -3.73 7.67 -18.68
CA ASP A 13 -4.66 8.17 -19.70
C ASP A 13 -6.14 7.83 -19.42
N VAL A 14 -6.43 6.85 -18.55
CA VAL A 14 -7.81 6.59 -18.10
C VAL A 14 -8.30 7.56 -17.01
N LEU A 15 -7.41 8.40 -16.47
CA LEU A 15 -7.75 9.34 -15.41
C LEU A 15 -8.41 10.60 -15.97
N GLN A 16 -9.66 10.83 -15.57
CA GLN A 16 -10.44 11.97 -16.03
C GLN A 16 -10.64 12.98 -14.90
N VAL A 17 -10.33 14.24 -15.16
CA VAL A 17 -10.65 15.35 -14.26
C VAL A 17 -12.05 15.84 -14.58
N GLU A 18 -12.94 15.77 -13.60
CA GLU A 18 -14.33 16.21 -13.70
C GLU A 18 -14.64 17.32 -12.71
N GLU A 19 -15.62 18.16 -13.07
CA GLU A 19 -16.21 19.13 -12.15
C GLU A 19 -17.37 18.47 -11.41
N LEU A 20 -17.25 18.38 -10.08
CA LEU A 20 -18.23 17.76 -9.20
C LEU A 20 -18.83 18.79 -8.25
N PRO A 21 -20.07 18.60 -7.76
CA PRO A 21 -20.55 19.36 -6.62
C PRO A 21 -19.61 19.14 -5.43
N ASP A 22 -19.50 20.16 -4.57
CA ASP A 22 -18.77 19.99 -3.32
C ASP A 22 -19.52 18.97 -2.44
N PRO A 23 -18.81 18.03 -1.79
CA PRO A 23 -19.44 16.96 -1.06
C PRO A 23 -20.12 17.48 0.20
N ASP A 24 -21.35 17.04 0.44
CA ASP A 24 -22.14 17.38 1.63
C ASP A 24 -21.54 16.83 2.94
N ARG A 25 -20.51 15.97 2.84
CA ARG A 25 -19.76 15.39 3.95
C ARG A 25 -18.27 15.57 3.75
N ALA A 26 -17.58 15.91 4.83
CA ALA A 26 -16.12 15.97 4.81
C ALA A 26 -15.53 14.57 4.53
N VAL A 27 -14.66 14.50 3.53
CA VAL A 27 -13.76 13.37 3.33
C VAL A 27 -12.61 13.55 4.31
N VAL A 28 -12.46 12.61 5.24
CA VAL A 28 -11.36 12.60 6.21
C VAL A 28 -10.48 11.39 5.97
N ASP A 29 -9.19 11.55 6.24
CA ASP A 29 -8.29 10.41 6.35
C ASP A 29 -8.71 9.55 7.55
N VAL A 30 -8.83 8.23 7.37
CA VAL A 30 -9.27 7.30 8.42
C VAL A 30 -8.35 7.31 9.64
N LEU A 31 -7.08 7.67 9.46
CA LEU A 31 -6.10 7.78 10.53
C LEU A 31 -6.16 9.14 11.24
N GLY A 32 -6.69 10.16 10.57
CA GLY A 32 -6.90 11.50 11.13
C GLY A 32 -5.62 12.28 11.45
N ALA A 33 -5.77 13.55 11.81
CA ALA A 33 -4.65 14.44 12.12
C ALA A 33 -3.67 13.94 13.21
N PRO A 34 -4.12 13.29 14.30
CA PRO A 34 -3.20 12.81 15.33
C PRO A 34 -2.19 11.78 14.85
N ILE A 35 -2.58 10.93 13.89
CA ILE A 35 -1.67 9.96 13.28
C ILE A 35 -0.91 10.59 12.13
N MET A 36 -1.60 11.28 11.23
CA MET A 36 -0.99 11.83 10.01
C MET A 36 0.10 12.87 10.30
N SER A 37 -0.06 13.69 11.35
CA SER A 37 0.95 14.68 11.77
C SER A 37 2.26 14.06 12.30
N ARG A 38 2.24 12.76 12.65
CA ARG A 38 3.35 12.04 13.28
C ARG A 38 3.88 10.89 12.42
N LEU A 39 3.45 10.80 11.17
CA LEU A 39 3.81 9.67 10.30
C LEU A 39 5.34 9.46 10.22
N ALA A 40 6.11 10.55 10.11
CA ALA A 40 7.57 10.50 10.06
C ALA A 40 8.20 9.99 11.38
N GLU A 41 7.59 10.27 12.54
CA GLU A 41 8.03 9.73 13.83
C GLU A 41 7.78 8.22 13.90
N PHE A 42 6.57 7.79 13.53
CA PHE A 42 6.20 6.38 13.52
C PHE A 42 7.02 5.55 12.55
N GLU A 43 7.28 6.09 11.36
CA GLU A 43 8.15 5.46 10.36
C GLU A 43 9.55 5.23 10.92
N ARG A 44 10.18 6.26 11.49
CA ARG A 44 11.51 6.13 12.10
C ARG A 44 11.54 5.09 13.22
N ALA A 45 10.55 5.11 14.10
CA ALA A 45 10.47 4.14 15.20
C ALA A 45 10.26 2.71 14.69
N ALA A 46 9.42 2.52 13.66
CA ALA A 46 9.17 1.21 13.06
C ALA A 46 10.41 0.66 12.36
N LEU A 47 11.14 1.48 11.61
CA LEU A 47 12.36 1.08 10.92
C LEU A 47 13.49 0.76 11.90
N ALA A 48 13.65 1.55 12.97
CA ALA A 48 14.64 1.26 14.02
C ALA A 48 14.37 -0.11 14.69
N ALA A 49 13.10 -0.36 15.04
CA ALA A 49 12.69 -1.64 15.63
C ALA A 49 12.79 -2.83 14.65
N ALA A 50 12.67 -2.58 13.35
CA ALA A 50 12.94 -3.60 12.34
C ALA A 50 14.44 -3.89 12.21
N ALA A 51 15.28 -2.85 12.28
CA ALA A 51 16.73 -2.97 12.17
C ALA A 51 17.36 -3.72 13.36
N ASP A 52 16.84 -3.50 14.58
CA ASP A 52 17.30 -4.20 15.79
C ASP A 52 16.60 -5.55 16.03
N GLY A 53 15.63 -5.91 15.19
CA GLY A 53 14.89 -7.18 15.24
C GLY A 53 13.81 -7.24 16.32
N SER A 54 13.60 -6.19 17.11
CA SER A 54 12.52 -6.13 18.11
C SER A 54 11.11 -6.16 17.49
N ARG A 55 10.99 -5.80 16.20
CA ARG A 55 9.77 -5.96 15.41
C ARG A 55 10.07 -6.56 14.05
N THR A 56 9.53 -7.75 13.79
CA THR A 56 9.64 -8.40 12.48
C THR A 56 8.31 -8.32 11.74
N PRO A 57 8.25 -7.71 10.53
CA PRO A 57 7.04 -7.72 9.72
C PRO A 57 6.63 -9.15 9.36
N TYR A 58 5.35 -9.46 9.51
CA TYR A 58 4.82 -10.74 9.05
C TYR A 58 4.66 -10.73 7.52
N VAL A 59 5.49 -11.52 6.84
CA VAL A 59 5.40 -11.76 5.39
C VAL A 59 4.45 -12.93 5.17
N GLY A 60 3.30 -12.65 4.58
CA GLY A 60 2.28 -13.69 4.35
C GLY A 60 2.47 -14.40 3.02
N THR A 61 2.84 -13.68 1.97
CA THR A 61 3.00 -14.26 0.63
C THR A 61 4.12 -13.56 -0.12
N THR A 62 4.85 -14.32 -0.91
CA THR A 62 5.92 -13.81 -1.77
C THR A 62 5.64 -14.15 -3.23
N PHE A 63 6.05 -13.27 -4.13
CA PHE A 63 6.00 -13.50 -5.58
C PHE A 63 7.34 -13.07 -6.19
N PRO A 64 7.82 -13.71 -7.27
CA PRO A 64 8.88 -13.13 -8.08
C PRO A 64 8.48 -11.74 -8.59
N LEU A 65 9.44 -10.81 -8.75
CA LEU A 65 9.16 -9.49 -9.32
C LEU A 65 8.47 -9.59 -10.70
N ALA A 66 8.85 -10.57 -11.51
CA ALA A 66 8.22 -10.84 -12.82
C ALA A 66 6.72 -11.17 -12.72
N GLU A 67 6.23 -11.55 -11.54
CA GLU A 67 4.84 -11.92 -11.27
C GLU A 67 4.08 -10.85 -10.48
N ALA A 68 4.52 -9.59 -10.50
CA ALA A 68 3.83 -8.49 -9.81
C ALA A 68 2.31 -8.41 -10.11
N ALA A 69 1.90 -8.76 -11.34
CA ALA A 69 0.48 -8.83 -11.70
C ALA A 69 -0.31 -9.87 -10.88
N SER A 70 0.30 -11.03 -10.57
CA SER A 70 -0.31 -12.04 -9.70
C SER A 70 -0.38 -11.57 -8.25
N ALA A 71 0.63 -10.84 -7.78
CA ALA A 71 0.61 -10.21 -6.46
C ALA A 71 -0.54 -9.20 -6.31
N HIS A 72 -0.78 -8.36 -7.32
CA HIS A 72 -1.93 -7.44 -7.31
C HIS A 72 -3.27 -8.17 -7.31
N ARG A 73 -3.45 -9.21 -8.14
CA ARG A 73 -4.68 -10.02 -8.12
C ARG A 73 -4.94 -10.64 -6.75
N ALA A 74 -3.91 -11.14 -6.06
CA ALA A 74 -4.06 -11.71 -4.73
C ALA A 74 -4.51 -10.66 -3.68
N LEU A 75 -4.03 -9.42 -3.80
CA LEU A 75 -4.47 -8.30 -2.97
C LEU A 75 -5.93 -7.90 -3.28
N GLU A 76 -6.30 -7.82 -4.55
CA GLU A 76 -7.65 -7.46 -5.01
C GLU A 76 -8.71 -8.47 -4.54
N GLU A 77 -8.36 -9.75 -4.51
CA GLU A 77 -9.25 -10.82 -4.00
C GLU A 77 -9.35 -10.83 -2.46
N GLY A 78 -8.58 -9.99 -1.75
CA GLY A 78 -8.63 -9.87 -0.29
C GLY A 78 -8.15 -11.11 0.46
N ARG A 79 -7.41 -12.02 -0.20
CA ARG A 79 -6.97 -13.31 0.39
C ARG A 79 -5.63 -13.22 1.13
N SER A 80 -4.92 -12.10 1.03
CA SER A 80 -3.60 -11.93 1.64
C SER A 80 -3.71 -11.49 3.11
N VAL A 81 -3.09 -12.26 4.01
CA VAL A 81 -2.85 -11.85 5.41
C VAL A 81 -1.39 -11.47 5.56
N GLY A 82 -1.10 -10.29 6.13
CA GLY A 82 0.27 -9.79 6.27
C GLY A 82 0.79 -9.08 5.02
N LYS A 83 2.12 -8.95 4.91
CA LYS A 83 2.76 -8.29 3.77
C LYS A 83 2.87 -9.25 2.58
N VAL A 84 2.49 -8.76 1.40
CA VAL A 84 2.84 -9.36 0.11
C VAL A 84 4.17 -8.75 -0.34
N VAL A 85 5.17 -9.58 -0.59
CA VAL A 85 6.54 -9.14 -0.93
C VAL A 85 6.95 -9.63 -2.31
N LEU A 86 7.54 -8.74 -3.11
CA LEU A 86 8.15 -9.10 -4.39
C LEU A 86 9.63 -9.42 -4.20
N LEU A 87 10.05 -10.58 -4.69
CA LEU A 87 11.43 -11.03 -4.66
C LEU A 87 12.15 -10.59 -5.94
N VAL A 88 13.20 -9.80 -5.78
CA VAL A 88 14.11 -9.41 -6.86
C VAL A 88 15.30 -10.38 -6.91
N GLY A 89 15.40 -11.13 -8.01
CA GLY A 89 16.44 -12.16 -8.20
C GLY A 89 16.21 -13.45 -7.40
N SER A 90 17.17 -14.38 -7.46
CA SER A 90 17.15 -15.59 -6.63
C SER A 90 17.59 -15.25 -5.21
N VAL A 91 16.64 -15.06 -4.30
CA VAL A 91 16.93 -14.79 -2.88
C VAL A 91 17.22 -16.12 -2.18
N SER A 92 18.49 -16.51 -2.14
CA SER A 92 18.98 -17.56 -1.26
C SER A 92 18.95 -17.05 0.19
N GLY A 93 17.85 -17.25 0.92
CA GLY A 93 17.83 -16.98 2.37
C GLY A 93 16.53 -16.49 3.00
N LEU A 94 15.44 -16.31 2.25
CA LEU A 94 14.15 -15.94 2.86
C LEU A 94 13.39 -17.18 3.37
N ALA A 95 14.07 -17.98 4.21
CA ALA A 95 13.46 -19.06 4.96
C ALA A 95 13.53 -18.70 6.44
N ARG A 96 12.43 -18.17 6.98
CA ARG A 96 12.01 -18.37 8.37
C ARG A 96 10.49 -18.35 8.42
#